data_AF-A0A5K0YUR7-F1
#
_entry.id   AF-A0A5K0YUR7-F1
#
_cell.length_a   1.000
_cell.length_b   1.000
_cell.length_c   1.000
_cell.angle_alpha   90.00
_cell.angle_beta   90.00
_cell.angle_gamma   90.00
#
_symmetry.space_group_name_H-M   'P 1'
#
loop_
_entity.id
_entity.type
_entity.pdbx_description
1 polymer ?
#
loop_
_entity_poly.entity_id
_entity_poly.type
_entity_poly.pdbx_seq_one_letter_code
_entity_poly.pdbx_strand_id
1 'polypeptide(L)' 'IHDLLDITQRIGSINGSGDQSLEHLLSCLEDLQDLIQEREVDALVVETFGRRVEKLLR' A
#
# COMPACT_ATOMS: atom_id res chain seq x y z
N ILE A 1 5.44 5.10 -5.36
CA ILE A 1 4.22 5.90 -5.67
C ILE A 1 3.53 5.39 -6.93
N HIS A 2 4.28 4.93 -7.95
CA HIS A 2 3.70 4.29 -9.13
C HIS A 2 2.87 3.04 -8.80
N ASP A 3 3.31 2.21 -7.86
CA ASP A 3 2.65 0.93 -7.53
C ASP A 3 1.19 1.10 -7.05
N LEU A 4 0.89 2.15 -6.27
CA LEU A 4 -0.48 2.42 -5.80
C LEU A 4 -1.39 2.92 -6.93
N LEU A 5 -0.85 3.73 -7.84
CA LEU A 5 -1.57 4.21 -9.01
C LEU A 5 -1.92 3.04 -9.94
N ASP A 6 -0.99 2.12 -10.13
CA ASP A 6 -1.18 0.95 -10.99
C ASP A 6 -2.24 -0.01 -10.39
N ILE A 7 -2.25 -0.21 -9.07
CA ILE A 7 -3.28 -0.98 -8.38
C ILE A 7 -4.66 -0.32 -8.52
N THR A 8 -4.76 1.00 -8.30
CA THR A 8 -6.04 1.71 -8.38
C THR A 8 -6.61 1.73 -9.80
N GLN A 9 -5.75 1.87 -10.83
CA GLN A 9 -6.17 1.74 -12.23
C GLN A 9 -6.65 0.32 -12.55
N ARG A 10 -5.94 -0.71 -12.08
CA ARG A 10 -6.38 -2.12 -12.25
C ARG A 10 -7.75 -2.35 -11.62
N ILE A 11 -7.97 -1.95 -10.38
CA ILE A 11 -9.27 -2.06 -9.70
C ILE A 11 -10.37 -1.33 -10.49
N GLY A 12 -10.11 -0.10 -10.94
CA GLY A 12 -11.05 0.69 -11.72
C GLY A 12 -11.38 0.11 -13.11
N SER A 13 -10.54 -0.80 -13.63
CA SER A 13 -10.75 -1.47 -14.92
C SER A 13 -11.56 -2.77 -14.82
N ILE A 14 -11.85 -3.25 -13.60
CA ILE A 14 -12.61 -4.48 -13.38
C ILE A 14 -14.07 -4.23 -13.73
N ASN A 15 -14.49 -4.71 -14.90
CA ASN A 15 -15.85 -4.60 -15.38
C ASN A 15 -16.54 -5.96 -15.33
N GLY A 16 -17.47 -6.14 -14.38
CA GLY A 16 -18.32 -7.33 -14.30
C GLY A 16 -18.31 -8.01 -12.93
N SER A 17 -19.25 -8.94 -12.74
CA SER A 17 -19.45 -9.71 -11.50
C SER A 17 -19.16 -11.20 -11.69
N GLY A 18 -18.39 -11.56 -12.72
CA GLY A 18 -18.00 -12.95 -12.98
C GLY A 18 -16.90 -13.41 -12.04
N ASP A 19 -16.72 -14.72 -11.92
CA ASP A 19 -15.71 -15.34 -11.04
C ASP A 19 -14.29 -14.82 -11.35
N GLN A 20 -13.96 -14.67 -12.63
CA GLN A 20 -12.68 -14.09 -13.07
C GLN A 20 -12.50 -12.63 -12.62
N SER A 21 -13.58 -11.83 -12.61
CA SER A 21 -13.52 -10.44 -12.11
C SER A 21 -13.29 -10.40 -10.60
N LEU A 22 -13.85 -11.37 -9.85
CA LEU A 22 -13.65 -11.50 -8.41
C LEU A 22 -12.23 -11.97 -8.08
N GLU A 23 -11.69 -12.94 -8.81
CA GLU A 23 -10.29 -13.38 -8.68
C GLU A 23 -9.31 -12.24 -8.99
N HIS A 24 -9.57 -11.48 -10.05
CA HIS A 24 -8.77 -10.29 -10.37
C HIS A 24 -8.83 -9.22 -9.29
N LEU A 25 -10.00 -8.99 -8.69
CA LEU A 25 -10.14 -8.04 -7.58
C LEU A 25 -9.38 -8.52 -6.34
N LEU A 26 -9.47 -9.80 -6.01
CA LEU A 26 -8.73 -10.41 -4.90
C LEU A 26 -7.22 -10.20 -5.05
N SER A 27 -6.67 -10.50 -6.24
CA SER A 27 -5.25 -10.26 -6.52
C SER A 27 -4.86 -8.78 -6.37
N CYS A 28 -5.72 -7.84 -6.80
CA CYS A 28 -5.44 -6.42 -6.61
C CYS A 28 -5.45 -6.00 -5.13
N LEU A 29 -6.27 -6.65 -4.30
CA LEU A 29 -6.32 -6.39 -2.85
C LEU A 29 -5.11 -6.97 -2.12
N GLU A 30 -4.60 -8.13 -2.56
CA GLU A 30 -3.34 -8.71 -2.06
C GLU A 30 -2.16 -7.79 -2.36
N ASP A 31 -2.01 -7.34 -3.62
CA ASP A 31 -0.98 -6.37 -4.00
C ASP A 31 -1.07 -5.06 -3.17
N LEU A 32 -2.28 -4.61 -2.87
CA LEU A 32 -2.50 -3.42 -2.04
C LEU A 32 -2.08 -3.64 -0.59
N GLN A 33 -2.37 -4.82 -0.03
CA GLN A 33 -2.00 -5.19 1.32
C GLN A 33 -0.47 -5.21 1.48
N ASP A 34 0.23 -5.85 0.56
CA ASP A 34 1.70 -5.94 0.58
C ASP A 34 2.33 -4.55 0.52
N LEU A 35 1.83 -3.69 -0.39
CA LEU A 35 2.33 -2.32 -0.52
C LEU A 35 2.10 -1.49 0.75
N ILE A 36 0.95 -1.62 1.40
CA ILE A 36 0.66 -0.91 2.66
C ILE A 36 1.61 -1.41 3.76
N GLN A 37 1.84 -2.72 3.83
CA GLN A 37 2.67 -3.33 4.86
C GLN A 37 4.14 -2.94 4.73
N GLU A 38 4.67 -2.84 3.51
CA GLU A 38 6.01 -2.28 3.26
C GLU A 38 6.13 -0.83 3.76
N ARG A 39 5.11 -0.01 3.50
CA ARG A 39 5.11 1.41 3.89
C ARG A 39 4.93 1.62 5.39
N GLU A 40 4.33 0.67 6.09
CA GLU A 40 4.25 0.69 7.56
C GLU A 40 5.65 0.65 8.19
N VAL A 41 6.56 -0.16 7.64
CA VAL A 41 7.95 -0.23 8.08
C VAL A 41 8.65 1.10 7.85
N ASP A 42 8.52 1.68 6.65
CA ASP A 42 9.07 3.00 6.33
C ASP A 42 8.56 4.08 7.30
N ALA A 43 7.26 4.09 7.59
CA ALA A 43 6.63 5.03 8.51
C ALA A 43 7.15 4.86 9.95
N LEU A 44 7.28 3.62 10.43
CA LEU A 44 7.82 3.32 11.76
C LEU A 44 9.29 3.76 11.89
N VAL A 45 10.07 3.57 10.83
CA VAL A 45 11.46 4.00 10.75
C VAL A 45 11.54 5.53 10.85
N VAL A 46 10.75 6.25 10.06
CA VAL A 46 10.69 7.73 10.10
C VAL A 46 10.27 8.23 11.49
N GLU A 47 9.23 7.66 12.09
CA GLU A 47 8.78 8.03 13.44
C GLU A 47 9.87 7.78 14.50
N THR A 48 10.53 6.63 14.44
CA THR A 48 11.60 6.27 15.39
C THR A 48 12.77 7.25 15.30
N PHE A 49 13.23 7.55 14.09
CA PHE A 49 14.33 8.49 13.89
C PHE A 49 13.91 9.92 14.23
N GLY A 50 12.69 10.34 13.86
CA GLY A 50 12.13 11.64 14.22
C GLY A 50 12.18 11.87 15.73
N ARG A 51 11.66 10.92 16.53
CA ARG A 51 11.71 10.99 17.98
C ARG A 51 13.13 11.03 18.56
N ARG A 52 14.08 10.34 17.94
CA ARG A 52 15.50 10.40 18.35
C ARG A 52 16.11 11.76 18.06
N VAL A 53 15.83 12.35 16.90
CA VAL A 53 16.28 13.70 16.54
C VAL A 53 15.69 14.74 17.50
N GLU A 54 14.39 14.65 17.80
CA GLU A 54 13.73 15.53 18.77
C GLU A 54 14.39 15.49 20.16
N LYS A 55 14.85 14.32 20.60
CA LYS A 55 15.59 14.16 21.87
C LYS A 55 17.00 14.76 21.84
N LEU A 56 17.65 14.84 20.68
CA LEU A 56 18.99 15.42 20.54
C LEU A 56 18.95 16.95 20.41
N LEU A 57 17.83 17.51 19.96
CA LEU A 57 17.62 18.95 19.82
C LEU A 57 17.10 19.63 21.10
N ARG A 58 16.95 18.87 22.20
CA ARG A 58 16.56 19.35 23.53
C ARG A 58 17.67 19.07 24.53
#